data_AF-A0A1U9KEL3-F1
#
_entry.id   AF-A0A1U9KEL3-F1
#
_cell.length_a   1.000
_cell.length_b   1.000
_cell.length_c   1.000
_cell.angle_alpha   90.00
_cell.angle_beta   90.00
_cell.angle_gamma   90.00
#
_symmetry.space_group_name_H-M   'P 1'
#
loop_
_entity.id
_entity.type
_entity.pdbx_description
1 polymer ?
#
loop_
_entity_poly.entity_id
_entity_poly.type
_entity_poly.pdbx_seq_one_letter_code
_entity_poly.pdbx_strand_id
1 'polypeptide(L)'
;MTRQFLAATMMITVTGFAVVPEKVALAASAAVETTGTVAPTAGSEDQIVFRITQANLGPGYTWGSGVLHFKGVDYDIHVAGGGAPAIGYSNACVQGSVNGLANIEDFDSTFWAVNAEAAAGSGTGTMVLQNHRETELHLSVKSRGVRLSAAAERLRFTVVGPAKKSFISQRCS
;
A
#
# COMPACT_ATOMS: atom_id res chain seq x y z
N MET A 1 -13.14 -47.34 -19.64
CA MET A 1 -13.16 -47.71 -21.08
C MET A 1 -13.87 -46.58 -21.82
N THR A 2 -13.41 -45.90 -22.86
CA THR A 2 -12.13 -45.72 -23.55
C THR A 2 -12.32 -44.41 -24.33
N ARG A 3 -11.27 -43.58 -24.38
CA ARG A 3 -11.22 -42.24 -25.00
C ARG A 3 -11.40 -42.36 -26.52
N GLN A 4 -11.92 -41.32 -27.18
CA GLN A 4 -11.26 -40.70 -28.34
C GLN A 4 -11.97 -39.40 -28.75
N PHE A 5 -11.20 -38.30 -28.66
CA PHE A 5 -11.55 -36.96 -29.10
C PHE A 5 -11.23 -36.83 -30.60
N LEU A 6 -12.16 -36.29 -31.39
CA LEU A 6 -11.90 -35.93 -32.78
C LEU A 6 -10.92 -34.75 -32.84
N ALA A 7 -9.87 -34.96 -33.63
CA ALA A 7 -8.88 -33.98 -34.00
C ALA A 7 -9.51 -32.91 -34.92
N ALA A 8 -9.35 -31.65 -34.56
CA ALA A 8 -9.52 -30.52 -35.46
C ALA A 8 -8.13 -30.02 -35.87
N THR A 9 -7.74 -30.36 -37.09
CA THR A 9 -6.55 -29.87 -37.78
C THR A 9 -6.75 -28.40 -38.13
N MET A 10 -5.89 -27.50 -37.67
CA MET A 10 -5.73 -26.18 -38.28
C MET A 10 -4.24 -25.84 -38.35
N MET A 11 -3.70 -25.96 -39.56
CA MET A 11 -2.39 -25.45 -39.94
C MET A 11 -2.46 -23.92 -40.01
N ILE A 12 -1.54 -23.23 -39.34
CA ILE A 12 -1.11 -21.89 -39.77
C ILE A 12 0.41 -21.87 -39.68
N THR A 13 1.05 -22.13 -40.81
CA THR A 13 2.45 -21.78 -41.07
C THR A 13 2.50 -20.32 -41.51
N VAL A 14 3.18 -19.46 -40.75
CA VAL A 14 3.69 -18.18 -41.27
C VAL A 14 5.19 -18.19 -41.13
N THR A 15 5.83 -18.24 -42.29
CA THR A 15 7.26 -18.12 -42.53
C THR A 15 7.66 -16.64 -42.59
N GLY A 16 8.75 -16.30 -41.90
CA GLY A 16 9.82 -15.49 -42.52
C GLY A 16 10.12 -14.10 -41.96
N PHE A 17 11.40 -13.93 -41.60
CA PHE A 17 12.31 -12.77 -41.79
C PHE A 17 11.90 -11.40 -41.21
N ALA A 18 12.76 -10.65 -40.52
CA ALA A 18 14.20 -10.49 -40.67
C ALA A 18 14.85 -10.02 -39.36
N VAL A 19 16.09 -10.45 -39.14
CA VAL A 19 17.00 -9.89 -38.14
C VAL A 19 17.81 -8.80 -38.85
N VAL A 20 17.73 -7.56 -38.37
CA VAL A 20 18.63 -6.47 -38.80
C VAL A 20 19.68 -6.29 -37.70
N PRO A 21 20.99 -6.37 -38.00
CA PRO A 21 22.03 -5.93 -37.10
C PRO A 21 22.44 -4.50 -37.46
N GLU A 22 22.41 -3.56 -36.53
CA GLU A 22 23.20 -2.33 -36.70
C GLU A 22 23.68 -1.78 -35.37
N LYS A 23 25.01 -1.73 -35.24
CA LYS A 23 25.71 -0.99 -34.19
C LYS A 23 25.68 0.49 -34.57
N VAL A 24 25.25 1.36 -33.66
CA VAL A 24 25.60 2.80 -33.72
C VAL A 24 26.14 3.23 -32.37
N ALA A 25 27.29 3.88 -32.45
CA ALA A 25 28.08 4.41 -31.35
C ALA A 25 27.58 5.78 -30.86
N LEU A 26 27.87 6.06 -29.59
CA LEU A 26 28.22 7.34 -28.97
C LEU A 26 27.50 8.63 -29.46
N ALA A 27 26.62 9.19 -28.62
CA ALA A 27 26.36 10.62 -28.56
C ALA A 27 26.13 11.05 -27.10
N ALA A 28 26.89 12.06 -26.68
CA ALA A 28 26.87 12.71 -25.39
C ALA A 28 25.82 13.85 -25.34
N SER A 29 25.49 14.23 -24.10
CA SER A 29 24.85 15.48 -23.66
C SER A 29 23.35 15.65 -23.87
N ALA A 30 22.60 15.59 -22.76
CA ALA A 30 21.96 16.77 -22.21
C ALA A 30 21.67 16.52 -20.72
N ALA A 31 22.29 17.31 -19.84
CA ALA A 31 21.86 17.43 -18.46
C ALA A 31 20.43 17.99 -18.48
N VAL A 32 19.46 17.15 -18.12
CA VAL A 32 18.14 17.63 -17.73
C VAL A 32 18.30 18.20 -16.31
N GLU A 33 18.44 19.52 -16.27
CA GLU A 33 18.13 20.32 -15.08
C GLU A 33 16.62 20.24 -14.88
N THR A 34 16.15 19.17 -14.22
CA THR A 34 14.79 19.18 -13.66
C THR A 34 14.83 20.10 -12.45
N THR A 35 14.43 21.35 -12.71
CA THR A 35 13.64 22.22 -11.82
C THR A 35 13.56 21.75 -10.39
N GLY A 36 14.15 22.56 -9.50
CA GLY A 36 14.06 22.41 -8.06
C GLY A 36 12.67 22.00 -7.61
N THR A 37 12.58 20.79 -7.08
CA THR A 37 11.53 20.42 -6.15
C THR A 37 11.55 21.48 -5.06
N VAL A 38 10.57 22.37 -5.09
CA VAL A 38 10.14 23.09 -3.90
C VAL A 38 9.82 22.00 -2.90
N ALA A 39 10.77 21.70 -2.02
CA ALA A 39 10.49 20.92 -0.83
C ALA A 39 9.28 21.59 -0.18
N PRO A 40 8.19 20.86 0.09
CA PRO A 40 7.08 21.45 0.81
C PRO A 40 7.66 22.06 2.08
N THR A 41 7.45 23.37 2.22
CA THR A 41 7.71 24.07 3.47
C THR A 41 7.04 23.26 4.55
N ALA A 42 7.78 22.88 5.59
CA ALA A 42 7.32 22.10 6.72
C ALA A 42 6.23 22.86 7.51
N GLY A 43 5.06 23.04 6.91
CA GLY A 43 3.79 23.01 7.62
C GLY A 43 3.59 21.56 7.99
N SER A 44 3.31 21.30 9.27
CA SER A 44 3.14 19.97 9.86
C SER A 44 2.49 19.00 8.88
N GLU A 45 3.30 18.14 8.26
CA GLU A 45 2.79 17.09 7.39
C GLU A 45 1.89 16.21 8.25
N ASP A 46 0.64 16.02 7.83
CA ASP A 46 -0.29 15.15 8.55
C ASP A 46 0.27 13.73 8.49
N GLN A 47 0.36 13.08 9.64
CA GLN A 47 1.06 11.81 9.78
C GLN A 47 0.21 10.80 10.52
N ILE A 48 0.43 9.53 10.23
CA ILE A 48 -0.31 8.44 10.84
C ILE A 48 0.64 7.34 11.26
N VAL A 49 0.39 6.74 12.42
CA VAL A 49 1.03 5.51 12.86
C VAL A 49 0.01 4.59 13.50
N PHE A 50 0.01 3.32 13.11
CA PHE A 50 -0.90 2.34 13.67
C PHE A 50 -0.29 0.95 13.64
N ARG A 51 -0.81 0.07 14.48
CA ARG A 51 -0.44 -1.34 14.52
C ARG A 51 -1.65 -2.17 14.15
N ILE A 52 -1.42 -3.14 13.28
CA ILE A 52 -2.43 -4.10 12.86
C ILE A 52 -2.00 -5.52 13.18
N THR A 53 -3.00 -6.33 13.46
CA THR A 53 -2.92 -7.77 13.52
C THR A 53 -3.80 -8.31 12.41
N GLN A 54 -3.26 -9.27 11.65
CA GLN A 54 -4.01 -9.98 10.63
C GLN A 54 -4.06 -11.47 11.00
N ALA A 55 -5.25 -12.07 10.93
CA ALA A 55 -5.43 -13.49 11.20
C ALA A 55 -6.32 -14.16 10.16
N ASN A 56 -6.03 -15.44 9.88
CA ASN A 56 -6.87 -16.29 9.06
C ASN A 56 -7.86 -17.09 9.92
N LEU A 57 -9.12 -16.68 9.90
CA LEU A 57 -10.25 -17.40 10.50
C LEU A 57 -11.26 -17.81 9.40
N GLY A 58 -10.75 -18.15 8.21
CA GLY A 58 -11.53 -18.39 6.98
C GLY A 58 -11.21 -17.32 5.93
N PRO A 59 -11.96 -16.22 5.85
CA PRO A 59 -11.48 -15.00 5.21
C PRO A 59 -10.44 -14.30 6.10
N GLY A 60 -9.53 -13.55 5.49
CA GLY A 60 -8.54 -12.77 6.24
C GLY A 60 -9.18 -11.55 6.90
N TYR A 61 -8.92 -11.39 8.20
CA TYR A 61 -9.34 -10.25 9.01
C TYR A 61 -8.15 -9.46 9.50
N THR A 62 -8.26 -8.14 9.47
CA THR A 62 -7.26 -7.18 9.94
C THR A 62 -7.91 -6.25 10.97
N TRP A 63 -7.27 -6.07 12.13
CA TRP A 63 -7.72 -5.13 13.15
C TRP A 63 -6.55 -4.47 13.87
N GLY A 64 -6.79 -3.31 14.47
CA GLY A 64 -5.72 -2.56 15.11
C GLY A 64 -6.14 -1.21 15.67
N SER A 65 -5.11 -0.47 16.08
CA SER A 65 -5.26 0.89 16.61
C SER A 65 -3.99 1.70 16.39
N GLY A 66 -4.12 3.02 16.45
CA GLY A 66 -3.01 3.93 16.25
C GLY A 66 -3.34 5.37 16.61
N VAL A 67 -2.50 6.26 16.11
CA VAL A 67 -2.61 7.71 16.28
C VAL A 67 -2.51 8.38 14.91
N LEU A 68 -3.45 9.28 14.64
CA LEU A 68 -3.41 10.24 13.53
C LEU A 68 -2.99 11.60 14.08
N HIS A 69 -1.89 12.14 13.57
CA HIS A 69 -1.48 13.53 13.76
C HIS A 69 -2.07 14.37 12.63
N PHE A 70 -3.03 15.24 12.95
CA PHE A 70 -3.72 16.08 11.99
C PHE A 70 -3.76 17.53 12.47
N LYS A 71 -3.22 18.45 11.67
CA LYS A 71 -3.19 19.90 11.97
C LYS A 71 -2.71 20.24 13.39
N GLY A 72 -1.67 19.54 13.86
CA GLY A 72 -1.08 19.76 15.19
C GLY A 72 -1.80 19.06 16.35
N VAL A 73 -2.84 18.27 16.09
CA VAL A 73 -3.59 17.52 17.11
C VAL A 73 -3.47 16.02 16.86
N ASP A 74 -3.24 15.27 17.94
CA ASP A 74 -3.19 13.81 17.90
C ASP A 74 -4.58 13.22 18.20
N TYR A 75 -5.03 12.26 17.38
CA TYR A 75 -6.28 11.55 17.51
C TYR A 75 -6.05 10.04 17.62
N ASP A 76 -6.69 9.39 18.59
CA ASP A 76 -6.71 7.92 18.66
C ASP A 76 -7.60 7.39 17.53
N ILE A 77 -7.10 6.38 16.83
CA ILE A 77 -7.80 5.74 15.71
C ILE A 77 -7.90 4.23 15.92
N HIS A 78 -9.00 3.66 15.46
CA HIS A 78 -9.16 2.22 15.27
C HIS A 78 -9.13 1.88 13.79
N VAL A 79 -8.59 0.70 13.48
CA VAL A 79 -8.62 0.16 12.12
C VAL A 79 -9.21 -1.24 12.16
N ALA A 80 -10.11 -1.52 11.23
CA ALA A 80 -10.71 -2.84 11.05
C ALA A 80 -10.99 -3.08 9.58
N GLY A 81 -10.90 -4.33 9.15
CA GLY A 81 -11.17 -4.67 7.76
C GLY A 81 -10.62 -6.03 7.38
N GLY A 82 -10.27 -6.17 6.11
CA GLY A 82 -9.79 -7.41 5.53
C GLY A 82 -10.12 -7.48 4.05
N GLY A 83 -10.24 -8.69 3.54
CA GLY A 83 -10.56 -8.95 2.13
C GLY A 83 -9.42 -9.61 1.37
N ALA A 84 -8.18 -9.45 1.83
CA ALA A 84 -7.06 -10.25 1.35
C ALA A 84 -7.03 -11.62 2.05
N PRO A 85 -6.68 -12.71 1.33
CA PRO A 85 -6.42 -13.99 1.97
C PRO A 85 -5.32 -13.84 3.01
N ALA A 86 -5.66 -14.19 4.26
CA ALA A 86 -4.67 -14.31 5.32
C ALA A 86 -4.06 -15.70 5.32
N ILE A 87 -2.75 -15.80 5.56
CA ILE A 87 -2.08 -17.08 5.70
C ILE A 87 -1.55 -17.17 7.12
N GLY A 88 -2.39 -17.58 8.08
CA GLY A 88 -1.99 -17.68 9.49
C GLY A 88 -2.14 -16.35 10.24
N TYR A 89 -1.16 -16.01 11.09
CA TYR A 89 -1.17 -14.85 11.98
C TYR A 89 0.05 -13.95 11.76
N SER A 90 -0.18 -12.66 11.51
CA SER A 90 0.87 -11.64 11.38
C SER A 90 0.55 -10.38 12.16
N ASN A 91 1.59 -9.60 12.45
CA ASN A 91 1.47 -8.26 13.02
C ASN A 91 2.29 -7.29 12.19
N ALA A 92 1.81 -6.05 12.07
CA ALA A 92 2.57 -5.00 11.41
C ALA A 92 2.48 -3.69 12.18
N CYS A 93 3.57 -2.93 12.13
CA CYS A 93 3.57 -1.50 12.45
C CYS A 93 3.60 -0.73 11.14
N VAL A 94 2.66 0.18 10.98
CA VAL A 94 2.45 0.96 9.77
C VAL A 94 2.56 2.43 10.13
N GLN A 95 3.31 3.20 9.36
CA GLN A 95 3.42 4.64 9.55
C GLN A 95 3.62 5.37 8.23
N GLY A 96 3.22 6.63 8.16
CA GLY A 96 3.35 7.38 6.91
C GLY A 96 2.70 8.75 6.96
N SER A 97 2.50 9.33 5.78
CA SER A 97 1.85 10.62 5.61
C SER A 97 0.41 10.49 5.14
N VAL A 98 -0.38 11.52 5.44
CA VAL A 98 -1.78 11.64 5.08
C VAL A 98 -1.92 12.86 4.18
N ASN A 99 -2.29 12.62 2.93
CA ASN A 99 -2.42 13.66 1.91
C ASN A 99 -3.90 13.84 1.54
N GLY A 100 -4.30 15.08 1.24
CA GLY A 100 -5.67 15.37 0.80
C GLY A 100 -6.74 15.25 1.90
N LEU A 101 -6.36 15.29 3.18
CA LEU A 101 -7.32 15.29 4.29
C LEU A 101 -7.73 16.74 4.64
N ALA A 102 -8.99 17.09 4.38
CA ALA A 102 -9.47 18.45 4.63
C ALA A 102 -9.93 18.64 6.08
N ASN A 103 -10.71 17.69 6.61
CA ASN A 103 -11.30 17.71 7.94
C ASN A 103 -11.10 16.36 8.64
N ILE A 104 -11.15 16.33 9.97
CA ILE A 104 -10.91 15.10 10.73
C ILE A 104 -11.99 14.04 10.47
N GLU A 105 -13.22 14.48 10.21
CA GLU A 105 -14.37 13.62 9.91
C GLU A 105 -14.21 12.90 8.56
N ASP A 106 -13.46 13.50 7.63
CA ASP A 106 -13.18 12.91 6.32
C ASP A 106 -12.23 11.70 6.42
N PHE A 107 -11.46 11.62 7.52
CA PHE A 107 -10.60 10.48 7.81
C PHE A 107 -11.40 9.26 8.29
N ASP A 108 -12.58 9.47 8.87
CA ASP A 108 -13.46 8.42 9.36
C ASP A 108 -14.17 7.68 8.20
N SER A 109 -13.38 7.02 7.36
CA SER A 109 -13.81 6.39 6.11
C SER A 109 -13.18 5.01 5.91
N THR A 110 -13.66 4.30 4.88
CA THR A 110 -12.97 3.13 4.31
C THR A 110 -11.91 3.58 3.31
N PHE A 111 -10.73 3.01 3.42
CA PHE A 111 -9.63 3.15 2.49
C PHE A 111 -9.37 1.79 1.80
N TRP A 112 -8.94 1.82 0.55
CA TRP A 112 -8.57 0.65 -0.23
C TRP A 112 -7.17 0.82 -0.81
N ALA A 113 -6.46 -0.29 -1.01
CA ALA A 113 -5.15 -0.26 -1.64
C ALA A 113 -5.24 0.18 -3.11
N VAL A 114 -4.44 1.17 -3.48
CA VAL A 114 -4.22 1.59 -4.88
C VAL A 114 -2.80 1.27 -5.35
N ASN A 115 -1.86 1.17 -4.42
CA ASN A 115 -0.53 0.60 -4.65
C ASN A 115 -0.13 -0.22 -3.40
N ALA A 116 0.55 -1.35 -3.61
CA ALA A 116 1.19 -2.11 -2.55
C ALA A 116 2.47 -2.74 -3.10
N GLU A 117 3.61 -2.26 -2.63
CA GLU A 117 4.94 -2.76 -2.98
C GLU A 117 5.51 -3.57 -1.81
N ALA A 118 6.14 -4.68 -2.18
CA ALA A 118 6.22 -5.91 -1.39
C ALA A 118 6.52 -5.77 0.12
N ALA A 119 5.81 -6.57 0.92
CA ALA A 119 6.46 -7.39 1.96
C ALA A 119 6.05 -8.86 1.76
N ALA A 120 6.74 -9.57 0.87
CA ALA A 120 6.65 -11.01 0.77
C ALA A 120 7.42 -11.65 1.95
N GLY A 121 6.80 -11.71 3.13
CA GLY A 121 7.36 -12.33 4.34
C GLY A 121 7.40 -11.38 5.55
N SER A 122 8.12 -11.76 6.61
CA SER A 122 8.52 -10.83 7.67
C SER A 122 9.48 -9.80 7.07
N GLY A 123 9.13 -8.52 7.09
CA GLY A 123 9.97 -7.52 6.44
C GLY A 123 9.37 -6.13 6.39
N THR A 124 9.94 -5.30 5.54
CA THR A 124 9.49 -3.94 5.28
C THR A 124 8.83 -3.85 3.92
N GLY A 125 7.82 -2.99 3.78
CA GLY A 125 7.16 -2.72 2.51
C GLY A 125 6.53 -1.34 2.48
N THR A 126 5.94 -0.98 1.35
CA THR A 126 5.22 0.29 1.18
C THR A 126 3.84 0.04 0.59
N MET A 127 2.87 0.86 0.95
CA MET A 127 1.54 0.82 0.34
C MET A 127 0.94 2.21 0.28
N VAL A 128 0.07 2.41 -0.70
CA VAL A 128 -0.77 3.59 -0.80
C VAL A 128 -2.21 3.15 -0.67
N LEU A 129 -2.90 3.71 0.33
CA LEU A 129 -4.33 3.52 0.54
C LEU A 129 -5.07 4.80 0.18
N GLN A 130 -6.23 4.70 -0.46
CA GLN A 130 -7.04 5.85 -0.85
C GLN A 130 -8.49 5.68 -0.40
N ASN A 131 -9.17 6.76 -0.04
CA ASN A 131 -10.62 6.78 0.22
C ASN A 131 -11.41 7.44 -0.92
N HIS A 132 -12.73 7.47 -0.81
CA HIS A 132 -13.64 8.06 -1.80
C HIS A 132 -13.57 9.59 -1.91
N ARG A 133 -12.78 10.25 -1.04
CA ARG A 133 -12.58 11.70 -1.02
C ARG A 133 -11.16 12.07 -1.45
N GLU A 134 -10.48 11.15 -2.14
CA GLU A 134 -9.12 11.33 -2.66
C GLU A 134 -8.07 11.59 -1.56
N THR A 135 -8.39 11.26 -0.30
CA THR A 135 -7.39 11.24 0.76
C THR A 135 -6.51 10.01 0.59
N GLU A 136 -5.20 10.22 0.56
CA GLU A 136 -4.20 9.18 0.35
C GLU A 136 -3.33 8.98 1.58
N LEU A 137 -3.09 7.73 1.93
CA LEU A 137 -2.17 7.31 2.98
C LEU A 137 -0.95 6.70 2.31
N HIS A 138 0.19 7.37 2.42
CA HIS A 138 1.47 6.90 1.86
C HIS A 138 2.25 6.24 2.97
N LEU A 139 2.21 4.91 3.01
CA LEU A 139 2.54 4.12 4.20
C LEU A 139 3.80 3.29 4.00
N SER A 140 4.63 3.27 5.04
CA SER A 140 5.69 2.28 5.26
C SER A 140 5.23 1.25 6.28
N VAL A 141 5.48 -0.01 5.98
CA VAL A 141 5.02 -1.16 6.75
C VAL A 141 6.23 -1.91 7.29
N LYS A 142 6.22 -2.29 8.56
CA LYS A 142 7.15 -3.23 9.19
C LYS A 142 6.35 -4.42 9.73
N SER A 143 6.43 -5.57 9.06
CA SER A 143 5.67 -6.79 9.39
C SER A 143 6.51 -7.84 10.14
N ARG A 144 5.85 -8.63 10.98
CA ARG A 144 6.39 -9.83 11.64
C ARG A 144 5.40 -10.97 11.56
N GLY A 145 5.94 -12.18 11.43
CA GLY A 145 5.17 -13.41 11.27
C GLY A 145 5.06 -13.83 9.82
N VAL A 146 3.94 -14.48 9.50
CA VAL A 146 3.59 -14.87 8.13
C VAL A 146 3.38 -13.65 7.22
N ARG A 147 3.29 -13.90 5.91
CA ARG A 147 3.13 -12.86 4.88
C ARG A 147 1.88 -11.99 5.16
N LEU A 148 2.05 -10.67 5.17
CA LEU A 148 0.96 -9.69 5.15
C LEU A 148 0.49 -9.50 3.71
N SER A 149 -0.81 -9.51 3.47
CA SER A 149 -1.39 -9.42 2.13
C SER A 149 -2.04 -8.05 1.92
N ALA A 150 -1.27 -7.02 1.54
CA ALA A 150 -1.76 -5.63 1.47
C ALA A 150 -2.59 -5.29 0.22
N ALA A 151 -2.35 -5.95 -0.92
CA ALA A 151 -2.86 -5.51 -2.24
C ALA A 151 -4.39 -5.59 -2.42
N ALA A 152 -5.10 -6.35 -1.57
CA ALA A 152 -6.55 -6.51 -1.64
C ALA A 152 -7.27 -6.09 -0.35
N GLU A 153 -6.60 -5.34 0.52
CA GLU A 153 -7.22 -4.90 1.77
C GLU A 153 -8.14 -3.71 1.58
N ARG A 154 -9.28 -3.79 2.25
CA ARG A 154 -10.12 -2.63 2.55
C ARG A 154 -10.09 -2.43 4.06
N LEU A 155 -9.66 -1.25 4.49
CA LEU A 155 -9.49 -0.91 5.89
C LEU A 155 -10.41 0.26 6.23
N ARG A 156 -11.26 0.08 7.23
CA ARG A 156 -12.08 1.13 7.82
C ARG A 156 -11.30 1.75 8.98
N PHE A 157 -11.08 3.05 8.92
CA PHE A 157 -10.41 3.82 9.96
C PHE A 157 -11.40 4.67 10.74
N THR A 158 -11.56 4.44 12.04
CA THR A 158 -12.49 5.20 12.88
C THR A 158 -11.74 6.11 13.84
N VAL A 159 -12.11 7.39 13.88
CA VAL A 159 -11.57 8.36 14.83
C VAL A 159 -12.31 8.19 16.16
N VAL A 160 -11.57 7.90 17.22
CA VAL A 160 -12.13 7.67 18.56
C VAL A 160 -12.26 8.98 19.33
N GLY A 161 -11.31 9.88 19.14
CA GLY A 161 -11.23 11.16 19.84
C GLY A 161 -9.77 11.59 20.08
N PRO A 162 -9.54 12.54 21.00
CA PRO A 162 -8.19 13.00 21.34
C PRO A 162 -7.29 11.85 21.78
N ALA A 163 -6.05 11.84 21.31
CA ALA A 163 -5.13 10.74 21.57
C ALA A 163 -4.69 10.68 23.03
N LYS A 164 -4.66 9.47 23.59
CA LYS A 164 -4.07 9.23 24.92
C LYS A 164 -2.54 9.16 24.89
N LYS A 165 -1.98 8.89 23.71
CA LYS A 165 -0.54 8.75 23.49
C LYS A 165 -0.13 9.65 22.34
N SER A 166 1.02 10.30 22.46
CA SER A 166 1.50 11.16 21.38
C SER A 166 1.92 10.33 20.18
N PHE A 167 1.69 10.87 18.98
CA PHE A 167 2.11 10.25 17.72
C PHE A 167 3.60 9.88 17.73
N ILE A 168 4.47 10.77 18.22
CA ILE A 168 5.92 10.56 18.31
C ILE A 168 6.27 9.32 19.12
N SER A 169 5.56 9.07 20.22
CA SER A 169 5.79 7.89 21.08
C SER A 169 5.36 6.58 20.42
N GLN A 170 4.49 6.63 19.41
CA GLN A 170 3.89 5.46 18.78
C GLN A 170 4.60 5.03 17.49
N ARG A 171 5.54 5.84 16.96
CA ARG A 171 6.31 5.55 15.75
C ARG A 171 6.93 4.14 15.75
N CYS A 172 7.00 3.54 14.58
CA CYS A 172 7.57 2.22 14.37
C CYS A 172 9.09 2.25 14.55
N SER A 173 9.56 1.61 15.63
CA SER A 173 10.98 1.29 15.88
C SER A 173 11.64 0.58 14.70
#